data_AF-A0A093XYS1-F1
#
_entry.id   AF-A0A093XYS1-F1
#
_cell.length_a   1.000
_cell.length_b   1.000
_cell.length_c   1.000
_cell.angle_alpha   90.00
_cell.angle_beta   90.00
_cell.angle_gamma   90.00
#
_symmetry.space_group_name_H-M   'P 1'
#
loop_
_entity.id
_entity.type
_entity.pdbx_description
1 polymer ?
#
loop_
_entity_poly.entity_id
_entity_poly.type
_entity_poly.pdbx_seq_one_letter_code
_entity_poly.pdbx_strand_id
1 'polypeptide(L)'
;MYQMKLSRSAQHEPVRGLWCRVCETCYKSREGYNDHTGLIRDHTEEFAKLRKPTIDKAFLEVSRLEKRLARLTQALANLPADQIQSGASKRWPLGRQSDQRREIEQSIVSWQDDASVPQCPFCQQEFTNYTFRRHHCRTCGRVVCADQSTACSVEVGLAVASNPQREITALSTLFSRRDFDEERLQKPPIARSYDNLVQFERGIRLLQPRFQKLLTALQDPHNPPTPAQLAEASKVRKRLIDSFAQYDTAARRIRDLPTDSPNQQKLQRAIYQQASNFLHLHMLPLKSLPKILKHATPGGRPLPNGHSRNILHGDTSPPAKPFTPALASIKYGNNAPNGSSQSINSDNSSAISALEDEEKSLRDRLIVLEEQKFFVSEMIADANRRRKFDEVSALALNVEDLSKEIDRINGILNNMDFESLYTGNAQI
;
A
#
# COMPACT_ATOMS: atom_id res chain seq x y z
N MET A 1 -38.34 17.22 6.94
CA MET A 1 -38.83 15.90 7.38
C MET A 1 -38.67 14.94 6.20
N TYR A 2 -37.95 13.84 6.35
CA TYR A 2 -37.68 12.93 5.24
C TYR A 2 -38.95 12.17 4.84
N GLN A 3 -39.09 11.92 3.54
CA GLN A 3 -40.23 11.20 2.97
C GLN A 3 -39.72 10.21 1.94
N MET A 4 -40.32 9.01 1.88
CA MET A 4 -40.06 8.04 0.82
C MET A 4 -41.31 7.25 0.50
N LYS A 5 -41.30 6.55 -0.63
CA LYS A 5 -42.34 5.60 -0.99
C LYS A 5 -42.14 4.28 -0.26
N LEU A 6 -43.15 3.86 0.49
CA LEU A 6 -43.17 2.59 1.20
C LEU A 6 -44.27 1.67 0.66
N SER A 7 -43.99 0.38 0.66
CA SER A 7 -44.98 -0.69 0.45
C SER A 7 -45.92 -0.82 1.66
N ARG A 8 -46.96 -1.66 1.54
CA ARG A 8 -47.83 -2.02 2.68
C ARG A 8 -47.08 -2.72 3.82
N SER A 9 -45.91 -3.31 3.55
CA SER A 9 -45.02 -3.93 4.53
C SER A 9 -43.95 -2.97 5.08
N ALA A 10 -44.08 -1.66 4.84
CA ALA A 10 -43.13 -0.62 5.26
C ALA A 10 -41.70 -0.80 4.69
N GLN A 11 -41.58 -1.44 3.53
CA GLN A 11 -40.32 -1.57 2.79
C GLN A 11 -40.20 -0.48 1.71
N HIS A 12 -38.98 -0.09 1.35
CA HIS A 12 -38.74 0.92 0.31
C HIS A 12 -39.23 0.41 -1.05
N GLU A 13 -40.21 1.10 -1.65
CA GLU A 13 -40.81 0.71 -2.94
C GLU A 13 -40.96 1.95 -3.85
N PRO A 14 -39.94 2.29 -4.65
CA PRO A 14 -39.89 3.57 -5.38
C PRO A 14 -40.92 3.70 -6.51
N VAL A 15 -41.41 2.59 -7.06
CA VAL A 15 -42.34 2.59 -8.20
C VAL A 15 -43.79 2.71 -7.72
N ARG A 16 -44.28 1.74 -6.94
CA ARG A 16 -45.71 1.61 -6.56
C ARG A 16 -46.03 1.95 -5.10
N GLY A 17 -45.03 2.31 -4.30
CA GLY A 17 -45.23 2.65 -2.89
C GLY A 17 -45.95 3.98 -2.67
N LEU A 18 -46.46 4.15 -1.45
CA LEU A 18 -47.15 5.36 -0.99
C LEU A 18 -46.17 6.30 -0.28
N TRP A 19 -46.33 7.60 -0.47
CA TRP A 19 -45.49 8.60 0.20
C TRP A 19 -45.76 8.63 1.70
N CYS A 20 -44.76 8.25 2.48
CA CYS A 20 -44.80 8.21 3.92
C CYS A 20 -43.68 9.06 4.52
N ARG A 21 -43.93 9.64 5.70
CA ARG A 21 -42.89 10.30 6.50
C ARG A 21 -42.02 9.23 7.15
N VAL A 22 -40.70 9.39 7.04
CA VAL A 22 -39.73 8.44 7.60
C VAL A 22 -38.68 9.18 8.41
N CYS A 23 -38.01 8.46 9.33
CA CYS A 23 -36.83 8.99 9.98
C CYS A 23 -35.65 9.08 9.00
N GLU A 24 -34.64 9.86 9.37
CA GLU A 24 -33.41 10.00 8.57
C GLU A 24 -32.70 8.67 8.32
N THR A 25 -32.66 7.79 9.33
CA THR A 25 -32.03 6.47 9.23
C THR A 25 -32.68 5.63 8.15
N CYS A 26 -34.01 5.49 8.17
CA CYS A 26 -34.75 4.76 7.14
C CYS A 26 -34.53 5.39 5.76
N TYR A 27 -34.49 6.73 5.67
CA TYR A 27 -34.21 7.44 4.42
C TYR A 27 -32.85 7.12 3.83
N LYS A 28 -31.80 7.12 4.65
CA LYS A 28 -30.41 6.91 4.20
C LYS A 28 -30.04 5.43 4.03
N SER A 29 -30.72 4.51 4.72
CA SER A 29 -30.43 3.08 4.65
C SER A 29 -31.14 2.36 3.49
N ARG A 30 -31.96 3.06 2.70
CA ARG A 30 -32.66 2.44 1.58
C ARG A 30 -31.69 1.97 0.50
N GLU A 31 -32.06 0.90 -0.19
CA GLU A 31 -31.38 0.45 -1.39
C GLU A 31 -31.32 1.58 -2.42
N GLY A 32 -30.14 1.77 -3.02
CA GLY A 32 -29.86 2.81 -4.00
C GLY A 32 -29.66 4.23 -3.45
N TYR A 33 -29.70 4.48 -2.13
CA TYR A 33 -29.40 5.84 -1.60
C TYR A 33 -27.99 6.30 -1.92
N ASN A 34 -27.03 5.36 -1.86
CA ASN A 34 -25.63 5.57 -2.22
C ASN A 34 -25.30 5.00 -3.61
N ASP A 35 -26.31 4.61 -4.41
CA ASP A 35 -26.03 4.30 -5.82
C ASP A 35 -25.76 5.60 -6.56
N HIS A 36 -24.49 5.79 -6.90
CA HIS A 36 -24.03 6.85 -7.80
C HIS A 36 -23.90 6.32 -9.24
N THR A 37 -24.31 5.08 -9.47
CA THR A 37 -24.29 4.37 -10.75
C THR A 37 -25.46 4.86 -11.60
N GLY A 38 -25.22 5.91 -12.38
CA GLY A 38 -26.11 6.31 -13.47
C GLY A 38 -26.09 5.33 -14.64
N LEU A 39 -26.66 5.71 -15.78
CA LEU A 39 -26.46 4.98 -17.03
C LEU A 39 -24.97 5.03 -17.41
N ILE A 40 -24.28 3.90 -17.31
CA ILE A 40 -22.88 3.76 -17.72
C ILE A 40 -22.86 3.20 -19.15
N ARG A 41 -22.20 3.90 -20.06
CA ARG A 41 -21.81 3.37 -21.37
C ARG A 41 -20.30 3.19 -21.37
N ASP A 42 -19.87 1.95 -21.45
CA ASP A 42 -18.45 1.59 -21.47
C ASP A 42 -18.03 1.18 -22.88
N HIS A 43 -17.05 1.89 -23.43
CA HIS A 43 -16.42 1.60 -24.72
C HIS A 43 -14.96 1.14 -24.57
N THR A 44 -14.52 0.83 -23.35
CA THR A 44 -13.14 0.49 -23.03
C THR A 44 -12.68 -0.75 -23.80
N GLU A 45 -13.53 -1.76 -23.95
CA GLU A 45 -13.20 -2.98 -24.69
C GLU A 45 -12.98 -2.71 -26.20
N GLU A 46 -13.87 -1.90 -26.80
CA GLU A 46 -13.76 -1.51 -28.20
C GLU A 46 -12.52 -0.66 -28.46
N PHE A 47 -12.29 0.34 -27.59
CA PHE A 47 -11.06 1.15 -27.61
C PHE A 47 -9.80 0.29 -27.47
N ALA A 48 -9.80 -0.68 -26.56
CA ALA A 48 -8.67 -1.58 -26.36
C ALA A 48 -8.40 -2.43 -27.60
N LYS A 49 -9.44 -2.97 -28.25
CA LYS A 49 -9.32 -3.75 -29.49
C LYS A 49 -8.71 -2.92 -30.62
N LEU A 50 -9.18 -1.68 -30.82
CA LEU A 50 -8.66 -0.78 -31.85
C LEU A 50 -7.20 -0.39 -31.60
N ARG A 51 -6.81 -0.22 -30.33
CA ARG A 51 -5.45 0.20 -29.96
C ARG A 51 -4.44 -0.96 -29.89
N LYS A 52 -4.91 -2.18 -29.66
CA LYS A 52 -4.10 -3.41 -29.52
C LYS A 52 -3.04 -3.58 -30.63
N PRO A 53 -3.35 -3.50 -31.93
CA PRO A 53 -2.33 -3.72 -32.97
C PRO A 53 -1.18 -2.70 -32.91
N THR A 54 -1.48 -1.44 -32.58
CA THR A 54 -0.47 -0.39 -32.43
C THR A 54 0.43 -0.63 -31.21
N ILE A 55 -0.17 -1.03 -30.08
CA ILE A 55 0.57 -1.36 -28.85
C ILE A 55 1.45 -2.60 -29.07
N ASP A 56 0.89 -3.65 -29.68
CA ASP A 56 1.61 -4.90 -29.93
C ASP A 56 2.80 -4.66 -30.87
N LYS A 57 2.63 -3.83 -31.92
CA LYS A 57 3.75 -3.42 -32.79
C LYS A 57 4.84 -2.68 -32.00
N ALA A 58 4.47 -1.67 -31.22
CA ALA A 58 5.42 -0.91 -30.42
C ALA A 58 6.15 -1.81 -29.41
N PHE A 59 5.43 -2.73 -28.77
CA PHE A 59 5.98 -3.70 -27.84
C PHE A 59 7.01 -4.63 -28.51
N LEU A 60 6.67 -5.17 -29.69
CA LEU A 60 7.61 -6.00 -30.46
C LEU A 60 8.87 -5.23 -30.86
N GLU A 61 8.75 -3.95 -31.21
CA GLU A 61 9.91 -3.09 -31.51
C GLU A 61 10.79 -2.89 -30.27
N VAL A 62 10.20 -2.54 -29.12
CA VAL A 62 10.92 -2.40 -27.85
C VAL A 62 11.62 -3.69 -27.47
N SER A 63 10.93 -4.83 -27.45
CA SER A 63 11.53 -6.13 -27.10
C SER A 63 12.65 -6.54 -28.06
N ARG A 64 12.57 -6.20 -29.34
CA ARG A 64 13.68 -6.43 -30.29
C ARG A 64 14.89 -5.58 -29.94
N LEU A 65 14.68 -4.30 -29.63
CA LEU A 65 15.75 -3.37 -29.26
C LEU A 65 16.41 -3.77 -27.93
N GLU A 66 15.64 -4.19 -26.93
CA GLU A 66 16.16 -4.72 -25.66
C GLU A 66 17.03 -5.95 -25.87
N LYS A 67 16.56 -6.94 -26.65
CA LYS A 67 17.35 -8.14 -26.98
C LYS A 67 18.65 -7.79 -27.71
N ARG A 68 18.61 -6.82 -28.64
CA ARG A 68 19.82 -6.34 -29.34
C ARG A 68 20.79 -5.67 -28.38
N LEU A 69 20.29 -4.82 -27.48
CA LEU A 69 21.11 -4.16 -26.47
C LEU A 69 21.78 -5.18 -25.55
N ALA A 70 21.04 -6.19 -25.07
CA ALA A 70 21.58 -7.25 -24.22
C ALA A 70 22.70 -8.03 -24.94
N ARG A 71 22.49 -8.40 -26.21
CA ARG A 71 23.51 -9.08 -27.03
C ARG A 71 24.74 -8.20 -27.26
N LEU A 72 24.56 -6.90 -27.49
CA LEU A 72 25.65 -5.94 -27.64
C LEU A 72 26.47 -5.81 -26.35
N THR A 73 25.81 -5.60 -25.22
CA THR A 73 26.47 -5.51 -23.92
C THR A 73 27.25 -6.78 -23.60
N GLN A 74 26.66 -7.96 -23.83
CA GLN A 74 27.33 -9.23 -23.59
C GLN A 74 28.54 -9.43 -24.52
N ALA A 75 28.39 -9.14 -25.82
CA ALA A 75 29.48 -9.29 -26.79
C ALA A 75 30.64 -8.33 -26.49
N LEU A 76 30.35 -7.10 -26.05
CA LEU A 76 31.35 -6.12 -25.65
C LEU A 76 32.00 -6.45 -24.30
N ALA A 77 31.26 -7.03 -23.35
CA ALA A 77 31.79 -7.46 -22.06
C ALA A 77 32.74 -8.67 -22.17
N ASN A 78 32.55 -9.51 -23.19
CA ASN A 78 33.39 -10.66 -23.47
C ASN A 78 34.69 -10.31 -24.22
N LEU A 79 34.94 -9.02 -24.51
CA LEU A 79 36.20 -8.59 -25.11
C LEU A 79 37.35 -8.66 -24.08
N PRO A 80 38.56 -9.09 -24.49
CA PRO A 80 39.73 -9.12 -23.63
C PRO A 80 40.04 -7.76 -22.97
N ALA A 81 40.38 -7.77 -21.68
CA ALA A 81 40.56 -6.55 -20.86
C ALA A 81 41.63 -5.58 -21.40
N ASP A 82 42.60 -6.08 -22.15
CA ASP A 82 43.66 -5.34 -22.86
C ASP A 82 43.14 -4.47 -24.02
N GLN A 83 41.91 -4.69 -24.49
CA GLN A 83 41.24 -3.87 -25.52
C GLN A 83 40.23 -2.85 -24.94
N ILE A 84 39.93 -2.91 -23.64
CA ILE A 84 38.94 -2.04 -22.99
C ILE A 84 39.56 -0.69 -22.55
N GLN A 85 40.89 -0.63 -22.36
CA GLN A 85 41.63 0.54 -21.84
C GLN A 85 42.36 1.38 -22.92
N SER A 86 41.88 1.41 -24.16
CA SER A 86 42.57 2.11 -25.26
C SER A 86 42.44 3.65 -25.24
N GLY A 87 42.39 4.27 -24.05
CA GLY A 87 42.24 5.72 -23.87
C GLY A 87 43.46 6.45 -23.30
N ALA A 88 44.42 5.76 -22.66
CA ALA A 88 45.39 6.47 -21.80
C ALA A 88 46.87 6.44 -22.25
N SER A 89 47.34 5.56 -23.14
CA SER A 89 48.80 5.41 -23.33
C SER A 89 49.30 4.84 -24.67
N LYS A 90 48.84 5.31 -25.85
CA LYS A 90 49.57 5.03 -27.11
C LYS A 90 49.64 6.28 -28.01
N ARG A 91 50.85 6.81 -28.16
CA ARG A 91 51.20 8.01 -28.95
C ARG A 91 51.25 7.78 -30.48
N TRP A 92 50.78 6.64 -30.98
CA TRP A 92 50.64 6.38 -32.41
C TRP A 92 49.69 5.19 -32.68
N PRO A 93 48.60 5.32 -33.45
CA PRO A 93 47.76 4.18 -33.80
C PRO A 93 48.12 3.69 -35.21
N LEU A 94 49.10 2.80 -35.30
CA LEU A 94 49.27 1.94 -36.46
C LEU A 94 48.84 0.52 -36.06
N GLY A 95 47.58 0.18 -36.33
CA GLY A 95 47.10 -1.20 -36.23
C GLY A 95 45.62 -1.34 -35.83
N ARG A 96 44.78 -1.76 -36.80
CA ARG A 96 43.67 -2.75 -36.82
C ARG A 96 42.84 -3.11 -35.56
N GLN A 97 42.95 -2.41 -34.43
CA GLN A 97 42.31 -2.81 -33.17
C GLN A 97 40.88 -2.24 -33.01
N SER A 98 40.53 -1.19 -33.76
CA SER A 98 39.17 -0.60 -33.80
C SER A 98 38.18 -1.38 -34.67
N ASP A 99 38.66 -2.33 -35.48
CA ASP A 99 37.84 -3.07 -36.43
C ASP A 99 36.95 -4.10 -35.71
N GLN A 100 37.51 -4.85 -34.74
CA GLN A 100 36.76 -5.93 -34.07
C GLN A 100 35.54 -5.43 -33.28
N ARG A 101 35.64 -4.27 -32.60
CA ARG A 101 34.50 -3.66 -31.91
C ARG A 101 33.42 -3.21 -32.89
N ARG A 102 33.81 -2.60 -34.01
CA ARG A 102 32.89 -2.17 -35.06
C ARG A 102 32.25 -3.36 -35.75
N GLU A 103 32.99 -4.44 -35.98
CA GLU A 103 32.47 -5.70 -36.52
C GLU A 103 31.42 -6.32 -35.59
N ILE A 104 31.68 -6.34 -34.28
CA ILE A 104 30.68 -6.79 -33.29
C ILE A 104 29.43 -5.90 -33.35
N GLU A 105 29.59 -4.57 -33.31
CA GLU A 105 28.49 -3.60 -33.40
C GLU A 105 27.67 -3.77 -34.69
N GLN A 106 28.31 -4.01 -35.83
CA GLN A 106 27.67 -4.23 -37.14
C GLN A 106 27.05 -5.63 -37.27
N SER A 107 27.59 -6.65 -36.59
CA SER A 107 27.03 -8.01 -36.60
C SER A 107 25.69 -8.13 -35.88
N ILE A 108 25.42 -7.23 -34.92
CA ILE A 108 24.21 -7.24 -34.09
C ILE A 108 23.04 -6.55 -34.78
N VAL A 109 23.33 -5.50 -35.56
CA VAL A 109 22.32 -4.74 -36.27
C VAL A 109 22.84 -4.21 -37.61
N SER A 110 22.03 -4.38 -38.65
CA SER A 110 22.29 -3.77 -39.95
C SER A 110 22.21 -2.25 -39.85
N TRP A 111 23.27 -1.56 -40.21
CA TRP A 111 23.29 -0.10 -40.21
C TRP A 111 22.55 0.43 -41.42
N GLN A 112 21.76 1.47 -41.20
CA GLN A 112 21.04 2.16 -42.25
C GLN A 112 22.04 2.91 -43.13
N ASP A 113 21.81 2.85 -44.45
CA ASP A 113 22.66 3.54 -45.40
C ASP A 113 22.55 5.07 -45.28
N ASP A 114 23.70 5.74 -45.31
CA ASP A 114 23.79 7.20 -45.10
C ASP A 114 23.05 8.00 -46.18
N ALA A 115 22.99 7.49 -47.42
CA ALA A 115 22.31 8.16 -48.52
C ALA A 115 20.78 8.03 -48.41
N SER A 116 20.28 7.03 -47.68
CA SER A 116 18.84 6.83 -47.46
C SER A 116 18.22 7.85 -46.49
N VAL A 117 19.05 8.62 -45.77
CA VAL A 117 18.61 9.57 -44.74
C VAL A 117 19.09 10.98 -45.09
N PRO A 118 18.25 11.82 -45.71
CA PRO A 118 18.64 13.18 -46.10
C PRO A 118 18.66 14.15 -44.90
N GLN A 119 17.93 13.85 -43.82
CA GLN A 119 17.86 14.69 -42.62
C GLN A 119 17.76 13.84 -41.36
N CYS A 120 18.25 14.36 -40.23
CA CYS A 120 18.20 13.67 -38.95
C CYS A 120 16.73 13.45 -38.51
N PRO A 121 16.32 12.22 -38.16
CA PRO A 121 14.93 11.92 -37.79
C PRO A 121 14.49 12.53 -36.45
N PHE A 122 15.43 13.09 -35.67
CA PHE A 122 15.15 13.65 -34.34
C PHE A 122 15.13 15.18 -34.36
N CYS A 123 16.23 15.83 -34.76
CA CYS A 123 16.31 17.29 -34.82
C CYS A 123 15.92 17.88 -36.18
N GLN A 124 15.61 17.05 -37.18
CA GLN A 124 15.24 17.44 -38.55
C GLN A 124 16.32 18.23 -39.30
N GLN A 125 17.55 18.28 -38.79
CA GLN A 125 18.65 18.94 -39.47
C GLN A 125 19.06 18.16 -40.74
N GLU A 126 19.20 18.87 -41.86
CA GLU A 126 19.64 18.31 -43.12
C GLU A 126 21.10 17.85 -43.07
N PHE A 127 21.37 16.69 -43.67
CA PHE A 127 22.72 16.18 -43.84
C PHE A 127 23.31 16.65 -45.17
N THR A 128 24.03 17.75 -45.12
CA THR A 128 24.87 18.24 -46.24
C THR A 128 26.31 17.73 -46.12
N ASN A 129 27.08 17.85 -47.21
CA ASN A 129 28.51 17.47 -47.24
C ASN A 129 29.39 18.32 -46.31
N TYR A 130 28.91 19.46 -45.83
CA TYR A 130 29.64 20.40 -44.96
C TYR A 130 29.08 20.49 -43.54
N THR A 131 27.95 19.83 -43.25
CA THR A 131 27.33 19.78 -41.92
C THR A 131 27.85 18.62 -41.07
N PHE A 132 27.38 18.50 -39.83
CA PHE A 132 27.79 17.52 -38.83
C PHE A 132 27.87 16.08 -39.35
N ARG A 133 28.82 15.32 -38.80
CA ARG A 133 29.01 13.90 -39.12
C ARG A 133 27.74 13.10 -38.83
N ARG A 134 27.51 12.03 -39.60
CA ARG A 134 26.46 11.05 -39.35
C ARG A 134 26.94 10.05 -38.29
N HIS A 135 26.05 9.66 -37.39
CA HIS A 135 26.28 8.61 -36.41
C HIS A 135 25.21 7.52 -36.56
N HIS A 136 25.61 6.26 -36.46
CA HIS A 136 24.66 5.14 -36.39
C HIS A 136 24.35 4.80 -34.93
N CYS A 137 23.08 4.53 -34.64
CA CYS A 137 22.68 3.98 -33.35
C CYS A 137 23.10 2.50 -33.26
N ARG A 138 23.90 2.13 -32.26
CA ARG A 138 24.44 0.78 -32.11
C ARG A 138 23.37 -0.27 -31.73
N THR A 139 22.19 0.16 -31.30
CA THR A 139 21.08 -0.73 -30.93
C THR A 139 20.06 -0.93 -32.06
N CYS A 140 19.81 0.11 -32.86
CA CYS A 140 18.77 0.08 -33.90
C CYS A 140 19.26 0.31 -35.33
N GLY A 141 20.53 0.68 -35.52
CA GLY A 141 21.15 0.89 -36.84
C GLY A 141 20.78 2.21 -37.55
N ARG A 142 19.83 2.99 -37.01
CA ARG A 142 19.37 4.26 -37.62
C ARG A 142 20.45 5.35 -37.61
N VAL A 143 20.45 6.19 -38.64
CA VAL A 143 21.33 7.36 -38.77
C VAL A 143 20.78 8.55 -37.98
N VAL A 144 21.65 9.21 -37.22
CA VAL A 144 21.39 10.43 -36.45
C VAL A 144 22.53 11.43 -36.62
N CYS A 145 22.32 12.70 -36.27
CA CYS A 145 23.38 13.70 -36.30
C CYS A 145 24.35 13.56 -35.12
N ALA A 146 25.63 13.83 -35.38
CA ALA A 146 26.71 13.88 -34.40
C ALA A 146 26.77 15.19 -33.61
N ASP A 147 25.81 16.10 -33.78
CA ASP A 147 25.84 17.39 -33.10
C ASP A 147 25.56 17.23 -31.60
N GLN A 148 26.54 17.62 -30.79
CA GLN A 148 26.46 17.59 -29.33
C GLN A 148 25.38 18.54 -28.77
N SER A 149 25.04 19.60 -29.51
CA SER A 149 24.00 20.56 -29.11
C SER A 149 22.60 19.95 -29.14
N THR A 150 22.36 19.04 -30.09
CA THR A 150 21.07 18.38 -30.30
C THR A 150 20.85 17.17 -29.39
N ALA A 151 21.91 16.65 -28.79
CA ALA A 151 21.92 15.40 -28.04
C ALA A 151 21.30 14.19 -28.78
N CYS A 152 21.24 14.23 -30.12
CA CYS A 152 20.68 13.13 -30.94
C CYS A 152 21.57 11.88 -30.94
N SER A 153 22.86 12.04 -30.61
CA SER A 153 23.79 10.95 -30.35
C SER A 153 24.57 11.24 -29.08
N VAL A 154 24.65 10.26 -28.18
CA VAL A 154 25.45 10.36 -26.95
C VAL A 154 26.11 9.01 -26.71
N GLU A 155 27.32 9.05 -26.16
CA GLU A 155 27.98 7.85 -25.66
C GLU A 155 27.44 7.49 -24.28
N VAL A 156 26.87 6.30 -24.17
CA VAL A 156 26.43 5.75 -22.88
C VAL A 156 27.49 4.79 -22.39
N GLY A 157 28.12 5.11 -21.26
CA GLY A 157 29.00 4.18 -20.57
C GLY A 157 28.21 2.95 -20.12
N LEU A 158 28.70 1.76 -20.46
CA LEU A 158 28.11 0.47 -20.03
C LEU A 158 28.27 0.20 -18.52
N ALA A 159 28.86 1.11 -17.76
CA ALA A 159 28.85 1.11 -16.31
C ALA A 159 27.47 1.53 -15.81
N VAL A 160 26.56 0.56 -15.76
CA VAL A 160 25.21 0.69 -15.20
C VAL A 160 25.33 0.80 -13.67
N ALA A 161 25.82 1.94 -13.19
CA ALA A 161 25.72 2.36 -11.80
C ALA A 161 25.90 3.87 -11.72
N SER A 162 24.86 4.53 -11.19
CA SER A 162 24.79 5.93 -10.76
C SER A 162 24.48 6.99 -11.84
N ASN A 163 23.19 7.37 -11.82
CA ASN A 163 22.61 8.68 -12.16
C ASN A 163 22.11 8.91 -13.61
N PRO A 164 20.80 8.71 -13.89
CA PRO A 164 20.19 9.01 -15.19
C PRO A 164 19.73 10.47 -15.21
N GLN A 165 20.62 11.40 -15.57
CA GLN A 165 20.23 12.80 -15.74
C GLN A 165 20.45 13.36 -17.15
N ARG A 166 20.57 12.50 -18.15
CA ARG A 166 20.52 12.91 -19.56
C ARG A 166 19.66 11.94 -20.35
N GLU A 167 18.37 12.26 -20.43
CA GLU A 167 17.39 11.54 -21.25
C GLU A 167 17.74 11.68 -22.73
N ILE A 168 17.87 10.54 -23.41
CA ILE A 168 17.93 10.47 -24.87
C ILE A 168 16.65 9.76 -25.33
N THR A 169 16.00 10.29 -26.35
CA THR A 169 14.72 9.80 -26.90
C THR A 169 14.72 8.32 -27.33
N ALA A 170 15.87 7.76 -27.70
CA ALA A 170 15.99 6.33 -28.03
C ALA A 170 16.07 5.42 -26.80
N LEU A 171 16.65 5.89 -25.69
CA LEU A 171 16.72 5.16 -24.42
C LEU A 171 15.43 5.34 -23.62
N SER A 172 14.77 6.51 -23.70
CA SER A 172 13.44 6.69 -23.10
C SER A 172 12.47 5.66 -23.65
N THR A 173 12.44 5.40 -24.96
CA THR A 173 11.54 4.38 -25.51
C THR A 173 11.79 2.96 -24.94
N LEU A 174 13.03 2.64 -24.55
CA LEU A 174 13.40 1.35 -23.95
C LEU A 174 13.13 1.29 -22.44
N PHE A 175 13.42 2.37 -21.71
CA PHE A 175 13.32 2.38 -20.25
C PHE A 175 12.00 2.93 -19.73
N SER A 176 11.29 3.80 -20.47
CA SER A 176 10.05 4.45 -20.03
C SER A 176 8.98 3.46 -19.58
N ARG A 177 8.92 2.25 -20.16
CA ARG A 177 7.96 1.25 -19.69
C ARG A 177 8.36 0.64 -18.35
N ARG A 178 9.65 0.35 -18.17
CA ARG A 178 10.19 -0.15 -16.90
C ARG A 178 10.09 0.93 -15.82
N ASP A 179 10.48 2.15 -16.14
CA ASP A 179 10.39 3.30 -15.24
C ASP A 179 8.93 3.55 -14.83
N PHE A 180 7.98 3.47 -15.78
CA PHE A 180 6.56 3.58 -15.49
C PHE A 180 6.03 2.41 -14.63
N ASP A 181 6.47 1.18 -14.89
CA ASP A 181 6.08 0.03 -14.07
C ASP A 181 6.65 0.14 -12.64
N GLU A 182 7.88 0.63 -12.48
CA GLU A 182 8.49 0.92 -11.19
C GLU A 182 7.78 2.06 -10.46
N GLU A 183 7.46 3.16 -11.16
CA GLU A 183 6.69 4.28 -10.61
C GLU A 183 5.28 3.83 -10.18
N ARG A 184 4.65 2.96 -10.97
CA ARG A 184 3.33 2.39 -10.64
C ARG A 184 3.37 1.51 -9.38
N LEU A 185 4.49 0.85 -9.09
CA LEU A 185 4.69 0.11 -7.84
C LEU A 185 4.88 1.05 -6.64
N GLN A 186 5.34 2.29 -6.86
CA GLN A 186 5.48 3.27 -5.79
C GLN A 186 4.13 3.85 -5.40
N LYS A 187 3.51 3.26 -4.36
CA LYS A 187 2.31 3.84 -3.75
C LYS A 187 2.58 5.28 -3.27
N PRO A 188 1.73 6.27 -3.62
CA PRO A 188 1.92 7.65 -3.19
C PRO A 188 1.74 7.78 -1.66
N PRO A 189 2.39 8.77 -1.02
CA PRO A 189 2.36 8.93 0.44
C PRO A 189 0.95 9.04 1.03
N ILE A 190 0.04 9.71 0.31
CA ILE A 190 -1.36 9.85 0.71
C ILE A 190 -2.11 8.52 0.71
N ALA A 191 -1.83 7.63 -0.25
CA ALA A 191 -2.44 6.30 -0.30
C ALA A 191 -1.95 5.43 0.86
N ARG A 192 -0.64 5.45 1.16
CA ARG A 192 -0.09 4.73 2.33
C ARG A 192 -0.69 5.24 3.64
N SER A 193 -0.85 6.55 3.78
CA SER A 193 -1.46 7.16 4.98
C SER A 193 -2.93 6.78 5.12
N TYR A 194 -3.66 6.70 4.00
CA TYR A 194 -5.05 6.25 3.99
C TYR A 194 -5.19 4.76 4.31
N ASP A 195 -4.34 3.89 3.76
CA ASP A 195 -4.31 2.46 4.08
C ASP A 195 -4.14 2.26 5.61
N ASN A 196 -3.24 3.01 6.23
CA ASN A 196 -3.03 2.99 7.69
C ASN A 196 -4.27 3.48 8.48
N LEU A 197 -4.95 4.53 8.01
CA LEU A 197 -6.22 4.98 8.62
C LEU A 197 -7.28 3.87 8.58
N VAL A 198 -7.42 3.19 7.44
CA VAL A 198 -8.39 2.10 7.25
C VAL A 198 -8.08 0.89 8.13
N GLN A 199 -6.79 0.57 8.34
CA GLN A 199 -6.38 -0.49 9.27
C GLN A 199 -6.86 -0.21 10.71
N PHE A 200 -6.67 1.02 11.21
CA PHE A 200 -7.19 1.41 12.53
C PHE A 200 -8.72 1.35 12.59
N GLU A 201 -9.41 1.79 11.53
CA GLU A 201 -10.87 1.70 11.44
C GLU A 201 -11.36 0.26 11.58
N ARG A 202 -10.71 -0.68 10.88
CA ARG A 202 -11.01 -2.11 10.96
C ARG A 202 -10.80 -2.64 12.37
N GLY A 203 -9.70 -2.28 13.02
CA GLY A 203 -9.41 -2.65 14.41
C GLY A 203 -10.50 -2.18 15.37
N ILE A 204 -10.92 -0.91 15.26
CA ILE A 204 -11.98 -0.32 16.09
C ILE A 204 -13.32 -1.06 15.87
N ARG A 205 -13.70 -1.30 14.61
CA ARG A 205 -14.95 -2.01 14.27
C ARG A 205 -15.00 -3.43 14.82
N LEU A 206 -13.86 -4.11 14.92
CA LEU A 206 -13.76 -5.47 15.50
C LEU A 206 -13.79 -5.46 17.04
N LEU A 207 -13.13 -4.48 17.68
CA LEU A 207 -13.06 -4.37 19.13
C LEU A 207 -14.38 -3.90 19.77
N GLN A 208 -15.14 -3.06 19.07
CA GLN A 208 -16.36 -2.46 19.59
C GLN A 208 -17.46 -3.46 20.00
N PRO A 209 -17.85 -4.47 19.18
CA PRO A 209 -18.86 -5.45 19.58
C PRO A 209 -18.38 -6.34 20.73
N ARG A 210 -17.08 -6.68 20.80
CA ARG A 210 -16.50 -7.41 21.95
C ARG A 210 -16.64 -6.60 23.23
N PHE A 211 -16.31 -5.31 23.17
CA PHE A 211 -16.46 -4.41 24.29
C PHE A 211 -17.92 -4.28 24.75
N GLN A 212 -18.88 -4.11 23.81
CA GLN A 212 -20.31 -4.03 24.13
C GLN A 212 -20.82 -5.28 24.87
N LYS A 213 -20.43 -6.48 24.42
CA LYS A 213 -20.79 -7.74 25.10
C LYS A 213 -20.27 -7.81 26.53
N LEU A 214 -19.01 -7.39 26.74
CA LEU A 214 -18.42 -7.31 28.08
C LEU A 214 -19.18 -6.31 28.96
N LEU A 215 -19.58 -5.15 28.43
CA LEU A 215 -20.36 -4.19 29.20
C LEU A 215 -21.72 -4.72 29.63
N THR A 216 -22.44 -5.40 28.74
CA THR A 216 -23.74 -6.00 29.09
C THR A 216 -23.58 -7.05 30.18
N ALA A 217 -22.54 -7.88 30.12
CA ALA A 217 -22.25 -8.87 31.16
C ALA A 217 -21.89 -8.24 32.51
N LEU A 218 -21.22 -7.08 32.52
CA LEU A 218 -20.91 -6.33 33.74
C LEU A 218 -22.10 -5.57 34.35
N GLN A 219 -23.20 -5.42 33.59
CA GLN A 219 -24.41 -4.70 34.01
C GLN A 219 -25.53 -5.63 34.49
N ASP A 220 -25.32 -6.96 34.47
CA ASP A 220 -26.31 -7.95 34.91
C ASP A 220 -26.52 -7.88 36.44
N PRO A 221 -27.72 -7.50 36.92
CA PRO A 221 -27.99 -7.38 38.36
C PRO A 221 -28.00 -8.72 39.10
N HIS A 222 -28.17 -9.85 38.39
CA HIS A 222 -28.30 -11.17 39.00
C HIS A 222 -26.98 -11.93 39.10
N ASN A 223 -25.96 -11.53 38.35
CA ASN A 223 -24.65 -12.18 38.31
C ASN A 223 -23.55 -11.16 38.59
N PRO A 224 -22.95 -11.14 39.81
CA PRO A 224 -21.85 -10.22 40.09
C PRO A 224 -20.65 -10.53 39.19
N PRO A 225 -20.01 -9.49 38.60
CA PRO A 225 -18.93 -9.70 37.65
C PRO A 225 -17.70 -10.29 38.33
N THR A 226 -17.10 -11.29 37.70
CA THR A 226 -15.85 -11.90 38.20
C THR A 226 -14.67 -10.92 38.05
N PRO A 227 -13.65 -11.01 38.92
CA PRO A 227 -12.44 -10.18 38.80
C PRO A 227 -11.74 -10.30 37.43
N ALA A 228 -11.77 -11.49 36.82
CA ALA A 228 -11.24 -11.73 35.49
C ALA A 228 -12.01 -10.95 34.40
N GLN A 229 -13.35 -10.91 34.48
CA GLN A 229 -14.17 -10.13 33.54
C GLN A 229 -13.94 -8.62 33.68
N LEU A 230 -13.70 -8.12 34.89
CA LEU A 230 -13.36 -6.71 35.13
C LEU A 230 -11.97 -6.35 34.56
N ALA A 231 -10.99 -7.25 34.70
CA ALA A 231 -9.66 -7.07 34.13
C ALA A 231 -9.70 -7.06 32.59
N GLU A 232 -10.42 -8.01 31.98
CA GLU A 232 -10.58 -8.08 30.52
C GLU A 232 -11.33 -6.87 29.95
N ALA A 233 -12.41 -6.43 30.59
CA ALA A 233 -13.14 -5.23 30.17
C ALA A 233 -12.26 -3.97 30.25
N SER A 234 -11.41 -3.86 31.27
CA SER A 234 -10.47 -2.75 31.42
C SER A 234 -9.38 -2.77 30.34
N LYS A 235 -8.86 -3.96 30.00
CA LYS A 235 -7.86 -4.16 28.94
C LYS A 235 -8.42 -3.82 27.56
N VAL A 236 -9.61 -4.34 27.21
CA VAL A 236 -10.29 -4.05 25.95
C VAL A 236 -10.63 -2.56 25.83
N ARG A 237 -11.08 -1.93 26.93
CA ARG A 237 -11.32 -0.48 26.96
C ARG A 237 -10.07 0.32 26.66
N LYS A 238 -8.95 0.00 27.32
CA LYS A 238 -7.67 0.70 27.10
C LYS A 238 -7.25 0.60 25.63
N ARG A 239 -7.24 -0.62 25.08
CA ARG A 239 -6.93 -0.86 23.66
C ARG A 239 -7.83 -0.05 22.73
N LEU A 240 -9.13 -0.01 23.00
CA LEU A 240 -10.08 0.73 22.16
C LEU A 240 -9.85 2.25 22.23
N ILE A 241 -9.55 2.82 23.41
CA ILE A 241 -9.17 4.24 23.56
C ILE A 241 -7.88 4.55 22.80
N ASP A 242 -6.88 3.68 22.92
CA ASP A 242 -5.59 3.84 22.24
C ASP A 242 -5.77 3.78 20.72
N SER A 243 -6.58 2.84 20.20
CA SER A 243 -6.93 2.77 18.77
C SER A 243 -7.66 4.02 18.28
N PHE A 244 -8.58 4.59 19.07
CA PHE A 244 -9.23 5.85 18.71
C PHE A 244 -8.24 7.02 18.64
N ALA A 245 -7.28 7.11 19.56
CA ALA A 245 -6.26 8.14 19.55
C ALA A 245 -5.29 8.01 18.35
N GLN A 246 -4.95 6.77 17.98
CA GLN A 246 -4.13 6.47 16.81
C GLN A 246 -4.87 6.80 15.51
N TYR A 247 -6.16 6.44 15.39
CA TYR A 247 -7.01 6.79 14.25
C TYR A 247 -7.12 8.30 14.05
N ASP A 248 -7.34 9.07 15.11
CA ASP A 248 -7.40 10.54 15.07
C ASP A 248 -6.06 11.16 14.64
N THR A 249 -4.95 10.59 15.10
CA THR A 249 -3.60 11.02 14.69
C THR A 249 -3.33 10.71 13.22
N ALA A 250 -3.71 9.52 12.73
CA ALA A 250 -3.61 9.16 11.32
C ALA A 250 -4.47 10.06 10.43
N ALA A 251 -5.69 10.40 10.86
CA ALA A 251 -6.58 11.30 10.15
C ALA A 251 -5.99 12.73 10.04
N ARG A 252 -5.39 13.24 11.13
CA ARG A 252 -4.68 14.54 11.10
C ARG A 252 -3.47 14.52 10.17
N ARG A 253 -2.67 13.45 10.17
CA ARG A 253 -1.54 13.30 9.25
C ARG A 253 -1.98 13.41 7.79
N ILE A 254 -3.10 12.78 7.41
CA ILE A 254 -3.63 12.87 6.03
C ILE A 254 -4.01 14.32 5.68
N ARG A 255 -4.62 15.06 6.62
CA ARG A 255 -5.00 16.47 6.44
C ARG A 255 -3.78 17.39 6.27
N ASP A 256 -2.73 17.12 7.04
CA ASP A 256 -1.54 17.97 7.14
C ASP A 256 -0.45 17.58 6.12
N LEU A 257 -0.68 16.57 5.28
CA LEU A 257 0.22 16.20 4.17
C LEU A 257 0.33 17.36 3.16
N PRO A 258 1.55 17.79 2.79
CA PRO A 258 1.75 18.88 1.85
C PRO A 258 1.14 18.53 0.48
N THR A 259 0.44 19.50 -0.11
CA THR A 259 -0.12 19.38 -1.45
C THR A 259 -0.29 20.74 -2.11
N ASP A 260 0.07 20.81 -3.39
CA ASP A 260 -0.12 22.00 -4.24
C ASP A 260 -1.42 21.92 -5.06
N SER A 261 -2.09 20.75 -5.07
CA SER A 261 -3.29 20.51 -5.87
C SER A 261 -4.57 20.86 -5.10
N PRO A 262 -5.45 21.74 -5.62
CA PRO A 262 -6.69 22.11 -4.93
C PRO A 262 -7.65 20.91 -4.76
N ASN A 263 -7.62 19.97 -5.71
CA ASN A 263 -8.43 18.75 -5.65
C ASN A 263 -7.94 17.79 -4.57
N GLN A 264 -6.63 17.64 -4.42
CA GLN A 264 -6.04 16.81 -3.38
C GLN A 264 -6.31 17.39 -1.99
N GLN A 265 -6.22 18.72 -1.83
CA GLN A 265 -6.59 19.38 -0.58
C GLN A 265 -8.06 19.15 -0.21
N LYS A 266 -8.96 19.22 -1.20
CA LYS A 266 -10.40 18.92 -1.00
C LYS A 266 -10.60 17.47 -0.56
N LEU A 267 -9.90 16.51 -1.18
CA LEU A 267 -9.95 15.10 -0.80
C LEU A 267 -9.46 14.87 0.64
N GLN A 268 -8.30 15.43 1.02
CA GLN A 268 -7.75 15.32 2.37
C GLN A 268 -8.73 15.84 3.44
N ARG A 269 -9.36 16.99 3.18
CA ARG A 269 -10.39 17.56 4.08
C ARG A 269 -11.62 16.66 4.20
N ALA A 270 -12.08 16.08 3.09
CA ALA A 270 -13.22 15.16 3.09
C ALA A 270 -12.91 13.88 3.89
N ILE A 271 -11.71 13.30 3.72
CA ILE A 271 -11.25 12.14 4.50
C ILE A 271 -11.22 12.47 5.99
N TYR A 272 -10.62 13.61 6.37
CA TYR A 272 -10.55 14.04 7.77
C TYR A 272 -11.94 14.28 8.38
N GLN A 273 -12.87 14.87 7.62
CA GLN A 273 -14.23 15.10 8.06
C GLN A 273 -14.96 13.77 8.30
N GLN A 274 -14.81 12.80 7.40
CA GLN A 274 -15.40 11.47 7.56
C GLN A 274 -14.81 10.73 8.78
N ALA A 275 -13.49 10.81 8.97
CA ALA A 275 -12.82 10.24 10.14
C ALA A 275 -13.32 10.88 11.45
N SER A 276 -13.51 12.20 11.48
CA SER A 276 -14.05 12.91 12.64
C SER A 276 -15.50 12.47 12.96
N ASN A 277 -16.33 12.27 11.94
CA ASN A 277 -17.68 11.74 12.11
C ASN A 277 -17.66 10.32 12.68
N PHE A 278 -16.77 9.45 12.18
CA PHE A 278 -16.59 8.10 12.70
C PHE A 278 -16.19 8.13 14.19
N LEU A 279 -15.22 8.95 14.58
CA LEU A 279 -14.83 9.12 15.98
C LEU A 279 -16.01 9.54 16.85
N HIS A 280 -16.78 10.54 16.44
CA HIS A 280 -17.92 11.03 17.23
C HIS A 280 -19.00 9.96 17.46
N LEU A 281 -19.30 9.15 16.42
CA LEU A 281 -20.29 8.08 16.53
C LEU A 281 -19.82 6.95 17.46
N HIS A 282 -18.56 6.55 17.34
CA HIS A 282 -18.05 5.34 18.00
C HIS A 282 -17.42 5.59 19.38
N MET A 283 -17.11 6.85 19.74
CA MET A 283 -16.61 7.22 21.08
C MET A 283 -17.72 7.51 22.11
N LEU A 284 -18.95 7.81 21.68
CA LEU A 284 -20.07 8.12 22.58
C LEU A 284 -20.37 6.99 23.60
N PRO A 285 -20.39 5.70 23.19
CA PRO A 285 -20.66 4.58 24.09
C PRO A 285 -19.61 4.38 25.20
N LEU A 286 -18.40 4.92 25.06
CA LEU A 286 -17.29 4.71 26.00
C LEU A 286 -17.30 5.66 27.20
N LYS A 287 -18.00 6.80 27.10
CA LYS A 287 -17.98 7.85 28.14
C LYS A 287 -18.84 7.52 29.36
N SER A 288 -19.78 6.57 29.27
CA SER A 288 -20.69 6.18 30.36
C SER A 288 -20.04 5.27 31.42
N LEU A 289 -18.87 4.68 31.13
CA LEU A 289 -18.28 3.61 31.93
C LEU A 289 -17.63 3.96 33.28
N PRO A 290 -16.96 5.11 33.46
CA PRO A 290 -16.33 5.45 34.73
C PRO A 290 -17.29 5.41 35.92
N LYS A 291 -18.60 5.53 35.66
CA LYS A 291 -19.65 5.47 36.68
C LYS A 291 -19.95 4.01 37.07
N ILE A 292 -20.09 3.10 36.11
CA ILE A 292 -20.46 1.70 36.35
C ILE A 292 -19.34 0.94 37.08
N LEU A 293 -18.08 1.14 36.68
CA LEU A 293 -16.94 0.48 37.34
C LEU A 293 -16.74 0.94 38.79
N LYS A 294 -17.15 2.16 39.16
CA LYS A 294 -17.13 2.62 40.56
C LYS A 294 -18.20 1.95 41.43
N HIS A 295 -19.30 1.51 40.82
CA HIS A 295 -20.39 0.83 41.52
C HIS A 295 -20.21 -0.70 41.57
N ALA A 296 -19.31 -1.26 40.76
CA ALA A 296 -19.03 -2.70 40.71
C ALA A 296 -17.86 -3.16 41.59
N THR A 297 -17.13 -2.26 42.25
CA THR A 297 -16.01 -2.62 43.14
C THR A 297 -16.54 -3.04 44.53
N PRO A 298 -16.38 -4.30 44.97
CA PRO A 298 -16.80 -4.75 46.29
C PRO A 298 -15.75 -4.28 47.32
N GLY A 299 -15.97 -3.10 47.90
CA GLY A 299 -15.05 -2.55 48.91
C GLY A 299 -15.38 -1.14 49.42
N GLY A 300 -16.27 -0.40 48.75
CA GLY A 300 -16.75 0.88 49.27
C GLY A 300 -17.84 0.67 50.33
N ARG A 301 -17.47 0.52 51.61
CA ARG A 301 -18.42 0.57 52.73
C ARG A 301 -19.26 1.87 52.67
N PRO A 302 -20.60 1.81 52.68
CA PRO A 302 -21.42 2.93 53.10
C PRO A 302 -21.49 2.92 54.63
N LEU A 303 -21.00 3.96 55.31
CA LEU A 303 -21.32 4.16 56.73
C LEU A 303 -22.81 4.58 56.85
N PRO A 304 -23.57 4.04 57.83
CA PRO A 304 -24.99 4.31 57.96
C PRO A 304 -25.31 5.63 58.68
N ASN A 305 -26.47 6.19 58.31
CA ASN A 305 -27.13 7.42 58.77
C ASN A 305 -27.12 7.73 60.29
N GLY A 306 -27.22 9.03 60.62
CA GLY A 306 -27.81 9.51 61.88
C GLY A 306 -27.87 11.03 62.02
N HIS A 307 -29.05 11.58 62.31
CA HIS A 307 -29.42 13.01 62.29
C HIS A 307 -29.11 13.82 63.57
N SER A 308 -28.98 15.15 63.38
CA SER A 308 -29.46 16.29 64.20
C SER A 308 -28.87 16.70 65.57
N ARG A 309 -28.48 18.00 65.62
CA ARG A 309 -28.53 19.02 66.73
C ARG A 309 -27.63 18.71 67.97
N ASN A 310 -26.88 19.63 68.60
CA ASN A 310 -27.08 21.06 68.89
C ASN A 310 -25.77 21.75 69.42
N ILE A 311 -25.70 23.08 69.23
CA ILE A 311 -24.89 24.22 69.79
C ILE A 311 -24.05 24.04 71.09
N LEU A 312 -22.78 24.54 71.15
CA LEU A 312 -22.33 25.82 71.78
C LEU A 312 -20.78 25.99 71.96
N HIS A 313 -20.30 27.23 71.75
CA HIS A 313 -19.08 27.94 72.24
C HIS A 313 -17.65 27.67 71.71
N GLY A 314 -16.97 28.77 71.34
CA GLY A 314 -15.59 29.01 71.82
C GLY A 314 -14.46 29.33 70.82
N ASP A 315 -14.59 30.43 70.06
CA ASP A 315 -13.55 31.42 69.71
C ASP A 315 -12.19 31.11 69.00
N THR A 316 -11.87 32.01 68.05
CA THR A 316 -10.59 32.39 67.41
C THR A 316 -9.80 31.49 66.41
N SER A 317 -9.65 32.01 65.17
CA SER A 317 -8.53 31.84 64.19
C SER A 317 -8.79 30.98 62.90
N PRO A 318 -8.14 31.28 61.74
CA PRO A 318 -8.77 31.29 60.40
C PRO A 318 -8.82 29.93 59.67
N PRO A 319 -9.75 29.73 58.69
CA PRO A 319 -10.03 28.41 58.15
C PRO A 319 -9.02 27.97 57.07
N ALA A 320 -8.54 26.74 57.25
CA ALA A 320 -7.87 25.95 56.25
C ALA A 320 -8.79 25.67 55.03
N LYS A 321 -8.14 25.57 53.87
CA LYS A 321 -8.71 25.39 52.53
C LYS A 321 -9.71 24.21 52.46
N PRO A 322 -10.84 24.34 51.74
CA PRO A 322 -11.67 23.18 51.41
C PRO A 322 -10.92 22.25 50.45
N PHE A 323 -10.79 20.98 50.83
CA PHE A 323 -10.36 19.91 49.94
C PHE A 323 -11.36 19.77 48.79
N THR A 324 -10.96 20.20 47.60
CA THR A 324 -11.67 19.92 46.34
C THR A 324 -11.33 18.50 45.86
N PRO A 325 -12.32 17.66 45.44
CA PRO A 325 -12.04 16.34 44.88
C PRO A 325 -11.22 16.44 43.59
N ALA A 326 -10.13 15.69 43.53
CA ALA A 326 -9.04 15.77 42.56
C ALA A 326 -9.37 15.32 41.11
N LEU A 327 -10.54 15.62 40.55
CA LEU A 327 -10.87 15.28 39.15
C LEU A 327 -11.65 16.35 38.36
N ALA A 328 -11.75 17.59 38.86
CA ALA A 328 -12.42 18.68 38.15
C ALA A 328 -11.47 19.64 37.39
N SER A 329 -10.23 19.25 37.12
CA SER A 329 -9.30 20.09 36.37
C SER A 329 -8.47 19.27 35.38
N ILE A 330 -9.08 18.93 34.25
CA ILE A 330 -8.33 18.75 32.99
C ILE A 330 -8.92 19.77 32.02
N LYS A 331 -8.36 20.96 32.12
CA LYS A 331 -8.49 22.07 31.19
C LYS A 331 -7.84 21.64 29.87
N TYR A 332 -8.61 21.64 28.79
CA TYR A 332 -8.05 21.59 27.43
C TYR A 332 -7.11 22.78 27.27
N GLY A 333 -5.82 22.50 27.10
CA GLY A 333 -4.78 23.50 26.88
C GLY A 333 -3.77 22.96 25.90
N ASN A 334 -3.70 23.59 24.74
CA ASN A 334 -2.57 23.56 23.82
C ASN A 334 -1.26 23.59 24.61
N ASN A 335 -0.38 22.62 24.36
CA ASN A 335 1.06 22.79 24.44
C ASN A 335 1.71 21.70 23.59
N ALA A 336 2.46 22.14 22.58
CA ALA A 336 3.43 21.30 21.89
C ALA A 336 4.52 20.87 22.88
N PRO A 337 5.07 19.64 22.78
CA PRO A 337 6.35 19.32 23.39
C PRO A 337 7.42 19.10 22.31
N ASN A 338 8.38 20.02 22.29
CA ASN A 338 9.77 19.69 21.99
C ASN A 338 10.28 18.83 23.16
N GLY A 339 10.78 17.63 22.89
CA GLY A 339 11.35 16.76 23.93
C GLY A 339 11.15 15.28 23.67
N SER A 340 12.07 14.73 22.88
CA SER A 340 12.48 13.31 22.76
C SER A 340 11.78 12.29 23.68
N SER A 341 10.86 11.53 23.11
CA SER A 341 10.41 10.22 23.59
C SER A 341 10.45 9.21 22.42
N GLN A 342 11.66 8.92 21.94
CA GLN A 342 12.03 7.58 21.46
C GLN A 342 12.20 6.73 22.75
N SER A 343 11.80 5.47 22.91
CA SER A 343 11.96 4.31 22.03
C SER A 343 11.32 3.09 22.73
N ILE A 344 10.02 2.82 22.52
CA ILE A 344 9.41 1.53 22.92
C ILE A 344 8.26 1.11 21.98
N ASN A 345 7.62 2.07 21.31
CA ASN A 345 6.50 1.79 20.39
C ASN A 345 6.87 1.78 18.90
N SER A 346 8.03 2.31 18.49
CA SER A 346 8.46 2.26 17.08
C SER A 346 8.88 0.87 16.65
N ASP A 347 9.53 0.13 17.55
CA ASP A 347 10.18 -1.13 17.22
C ASP A 347 9.16 -2.28 17.12
N ASN A 348 8.07 -2.21 17.91
CA ASN A 348 6.94 -3.12 17.75
C ASN A 348 6.18 -2.85 16.43
N SER A 349 6.07 -1.58 16.01
CA SER A 349 5.40 -1.25 14.74
C SER A 349 6.19 -1.71 13.52
N SER A 350 7.53 -1.62 13.56
CA SER A 350 8.38 -2.11 12.48
C SER A 350 8.46 -3.64 12.46
N ALA A 351 8.53 -4.29 13.63
CA ALA A 351 8.49 -5.75 13.74
C ALA A 351 7.15 -6.35 13.27
N ILE A 352 6.02 -5.72 13.62
CA ILE A 352 4.70 -6.14 13.12
C ILE A 352 4.60 -5.95 11.61
N SER A 353 5.07 -4.81 11.07
CA SER A 353 5.04 -4.57 9.62
C SER A 353 5.92 -5.58 8.87
N ALA A 354 7.09 -5.93 9.41
CA ALA A 354 7.99 -6.92 8.81
C ALA A 354 7.37 -8.33 8.80
N LEU A 355 6.67 -8.72 9.88
CA LEU A 355 5.96 -10.00 9.94
C LEU A 355 4.71 -10.03 9.04
N GLU A 356 4.00 -8.91 8.89
CA GLU A 356 2.89 -8.78 7.93
C GLU A 356 3.38 -8.89 6.48
N ASP A 357 4.53 -8.30 6.17
CA ASP A 357 5.18 -8.41 4.85
C ASP A 357 5.67 -9.84 4.58
N GLU A 358 6.23 -10.52 5.59
CA GLU A 358 6.65 -11.92 5.51
C GLU A 358 5.44 -12.85 5.33
N GLU A 359 4.36 -12.67 6.11
CA GLU A 359 3.12 -13.43 5.98
C GLU A 359 2.50 -13.26 4.59
N LYS A 360 2.48 -12.03 4.08
CA LYS A 360 2.00 -11.74 2.73
C LYS A 360 2.86 -12.44 1.69
N SER A 361 4.19 -12.39 1.81
CA SER A 361 5.10 -13.05 0.87
C SER A 361 4.93 -14.57 0.85
N LEU A 362 4.69 -15.18 2.01
CA LEU A 362 4.44 -16.62 2.15
C LEU A 362 3.08 -17.00 1.56
N ARG A 363 2.04 -16.19 1.74
CA ARG A 363 0.73 -16.39 1.09
C ARG A 363 0.80 -16.25 -0.42
N ASP A 364 1.51 -15.24 -0.94
CA ASP A 364 1.69 -15.07 -2.38
C ASP A 364 2.44 -16.27 -2.98
N ARG A 365 3.47 -16.78 -2.29
CA ARG A 365 4.19 -18.00 -2.69
C ARG A 365 3.30 -19.24 -2.64
N LEU A 366 2.42 -19.35 -1.64
CA LEU A 366 1.47 -20.46 -1.50
C LEU A 366 0.49 -20.50 -2.69
N ILE A 367 -0.04 -19.35 -3.11
CA ILE A 367 -0.94 -19.25 -4.27
C ILE A 367 -0.25 -19.78 -5.54
N VAL A 368 1.01 -19.38 -5.78
CA VAL A 368 1.78 -19.86 -6.94
C VAL A 368 2.01 -21.37 -6.89
N LEU A 369 2.33 -21.92 -5.71
CA LEU A 369 2.56 -23.36 -5.56
C LEU A 369 1.27 -24.18 -5.72
N GLU A 370 0.14 -23.67 -5.23
CA GLU A 370 -1.17 -24.28 -5.45
C GLU A 370 -1.55 -24.28 -6.93
N GLU A 371 -1.29 -23.18 -7.63
CA GLU A 371 -1.51 -23.06 -9.08
C GLU A 371 -0.58 -24.01 -9.87
N GLN A 372 0.71 -24.09 -9.51
CA GLN A 372 1.64 -25.04 -10.13
C GLN A 372 1.21 -26.49 -9.88
N LYS A 373 0.78 -26.82 -8.66
CA LYS A 373 0.26 -28.15 -8.33
C LYS A 373 -0.98 -28.48 -9.16
N PHE A 374 -1.88 -27.51 -9.38
CA PHE A 374 -3.05 -27.68 -10.24
C PHE A 374 -2.65 -27.99 -11.70
N PHE A 375 -1.73 -27.21 -12.29
CA PHE A 375 -1.26 -27.44 -13.66
C PHE A 375 -0.57 -28.80 -13.83
N VAL A 376 0.30 -29.19 -12.90
CA VAL A 376 0.98 -30.49 -12.97
C VAL A 376 -0.02 -31.65 -12.80
N SER A 377 -1.05 -31.47 -11.96
CA SER A 377 -2.13 -32.46 -11.82
C SER A 377 -2.94 -32.63 -13.11
N GLU A 378 -3.17 -31.54 -13.84
CA GLU A 378 -3.81 -31.59 -15.17
C GLU A 378 -2.92 -32.28 -16.21
N MET A 379 -1.60 -32.01 -16.18
CA MET A 379 -0.62 -32.70 -17.03
C MET A 379 -0.58 -34.21 -16.76
N ILE A 380 -0.69 -34.63 -15.49
CA ILE A 380 -0.82 -36.04 -15.13
C ILE A 380 -2.10 -36.64 -15.73
N ALA A 381 -3.22 -35.93 -15.66
CA ALA A 381 -4.48 -36.39 -16.23
C ALA A 381 -4.43 -36.50 -17.76
N ASP A 382 -3.71 -35.61 -18.46
CA ASP A 382 -3.48 -35.69 -19.91
C ASP A 382 -2.48 -36.81 -20.27
N ALA A 383 -1.40 -36.98 -19.51
CA ALA A 383 -0.42 -38.06 -19.70
C ALA A 383 -1.05 -39.45 -19.48
N ASN A 384 -1.95 -39.59 -18.49
CA ASN A 384 -2.75 -40.80 -18.29
C ASN A 384 -3.70 -41.08 -19.46
N ARG A 385 -4.35 -40.05 -20.02
CA ARG A 385 -5.19 -40.20 -21.23
C ARG A 385 -4.37 -40.67 -22.44
N ARG A 386 -3.10 -40.26 -22.53
CA ARG A 386 -2.17 -40.62 -23.61
C ARG A 386 -1.35 -41.89 -23.32
N ARG A 387 -1.60 -42.58 -22.20
CA ARG A 387 -0.90 -43.82 -21.77
C ARG A 387 0.63 -43.67 -21.68
N LYS A 388 1.11 -42.48 -21.33
CA LYS A 388 2.54 -42.19 -21.15
C LYS A 388 2.92 -42.31 -19.68
N PHE A 389 3.07 -43.55 -19.20
CA PHE A 389 3.26 -43.84 -17.78
C PHE A 389 4.62 -43.40 -17.22
N ASP A 390 5.63 -43.25 -18.06
CA ASP A 390 6.94 -42.71 -17.68
C ASP A 390 6.84 -41.23 -17.29
N GLU A 391 6.06 -40.44 -18.06
CA GLU A 391 5.81 -39.02 -17.76
C GLU A 391 4.93 -38.87 -16.51
N VAL A 392 3.95 -39.75 -16.31
CA VAL A 392 3.09 -39.77 -15.10
C VAL A 392 3.92 -39.99 -13.84
N SER A 393 4.89 -40.91 -13.88
CA SER A 393 5.74 -41.21 -12.72
C SER A 393 6.63 -40.03 -12.34
N ALA A 394 7.21 -39.34 -13.34
CA ALA A 394 8.01 -38.14 -13.12
C ALA A 394 7.18 -36.94 -12.63
N LEU A 395 5.97 -36.76 -13.15
CA LEU A 395 5.07 -35.68 -12.74
C LEU A 395 4.46 -35.92 -11.34
N ALA A 396 4.22 -37.17 -10.96
CA ALA A 396 3.74 -37.53 -9.62
C ALA A 396 4.74 -37.15 -8.52
N LEU A 397 6.05 -37.37 -8.76
CA LEU A 397 7.11 -36.90 -7.86
C LEU A 397 7.11 -35.38 -7.72
N ASN A 398 6.91 -34.64 -8.81
CA ASN A 398 6.78 -33.18 -8.77
C ASN A 398 5.58 -32.72 -7.93
N VAL A 399 4.42 -33.39 -8.03
CA VAL A 399 3.24 -33.07 -7.21
C VAL A 399 3.50 -33.36 -5.74
N GLU A 400 4.23 -34.42 -5.41
CA GLU A 400 4.60 -34.75 -4.04
C GLU A 400 5.53 -33.68 -3.45
N ASP A 401 6.54 -33.24 -4.19
CA ASP A 401 7.46 -32.20 -3.77
C ASP A 401 6.76 -30.84 -3.61
N LEU A 402 5.88 -30.47 -4.53
CA LEU A 402 5.04 -29.27 -4.42
C LEU A 402 4.11 -29.35 -3.20
N SER A 403 3.55 -30.52 -2.90
CA SER A 403 2.69 -30.71 -1.73
C SER A 403 3.47 -30.59 -0.41
N LYS A 404 4.67 -31.17 -0.32
CA LYS A 404 5.56 -31.02 0.84
C LYS A 404 5.95 -29.56 1.09
N GLU A 405 6.18 -28.79 0.03
CA GLU A 405 6.50 -27.36 0.14
C GLU A 405 5.29 -26.53 0.58
N ILE A 406 4.09 -26.83 0.07
CA ILE A 406 2.83 -26.21 0.53
C ILE A 406 2.60 -26.49 2.02
N ASP A 407 2.79 -27.74 2.46
CA ASP A 407 2.63 -28.12 3.86
C ASP A 407 3.67 -27.42 4.77
N ARG A 408 4.91 -27.26 4.30
CA ARG A 408 5.96 -26.51 4.99
C ARG A 408 5.57 -25.04 5.17
N ILE A 409 5.10 -24.39 4.10
CA ILE A 409 4.69 -22.98 4.14
C ILE A 409 3.46 -22.78 5.02
N ASN A 410 2.47 -23.69 4.95
CA ASN A 410 1.32 -23.68 5.85
C ASN A 410 1.73 -23.88 7.32
N GLY A 411 2.72 -24.74 7.60
CA GLY A 411 3.29 -24.89 8.94
C GLY A 411 3.94 -23.62 9.47
N ILE A 412 4.67 -22.90 8.61
CA ILE A 412 5.26 -21.59 8.95
C ILE A 412 4.15 -20.56 9.20
N LEU A 413 3.12 -20.50 8.34
CA LEU A 413 1.96 -19.61 8.51
C LEU A 413 1.20 -19.85 9.81
N ASN A 414 1.05 -21.11 10.23
CA ASN A 414 0.38 -21.46 11.48
C ASN A 414 1.22 -21.16 12.73
N ASN A 415 2.55 -21.16 12.61
CA ASN A 415 3.48 -20.86 13.70
C ASN A 415 3.84 -19.37 13.84
N MET A 416 3.40 -18.51 12.92
CA MET A 416 3.54 -17.06 13.06
C MET A 416 2.58 -16.55 14.14
N ASP A 417 3.08 -16.51 15.38
CA ASP A 417 2.33 -16.10 16.57
C ASP A 417 2.20 -14.57 16.65
N PHE A 418 1.18 -14.04 15.99
CA PHE A 418 0.76 -12.65 16.16
C PHE A 418 0.26 -12.37 17.58
N GLU A 419 -0.24 -13.38 18.30
CA GLU A 419 -0.93 -13.22 19.58
C GLU A 419 0.03 -12.80 20.70
N SER A 420 1.27 -13.30 20.71
CA SER A 420 2.32 -12.88 21.65
C SER A 420 2.73 -11.40 21.49
N LEU A 421 2.84 -10.92 20.24
CA LEU A 421 3.20 -9.53 19.93
C LEU A 421 2.06 -8.53 20.22
N TYR A 422 0.81 -8.94 20.05
CA TYR A 422 -0.36 -8.14 20.41
C TYR A 422 -0.69 -8.15 21.92
N THR A 423 -0.24 -9.19 22.64
CA THR A 423 -0.48 -9.32 24.09
C THR A 423 0.63 -8.72 24.96
N GLY A 424 1.81 -8.43 24.39
CA GLY A 424 2.94 -7.85 25.12
C GLY A 424 3.58 -8.81 26.12
N ASN A 425 3.26 -10.11 26.03
CA ASN A 425 3.91 -11.14 26.81
C ASN A 425 5.12 -11.67 26.03
N ALA A 426 6.16 -10.85 25.90
CA ALA A 426 7.50 -11.41 25.72
C ALA A 426 7.86 -12.08 27.05
N GLN A 427 7.69 -13.40 27.13
CA GLN A 427 8.31 -14.18 28.20
C GLN A 427 9.83 -13.99 28.07
N ILE A 428 10.44 -13.58 29.19
CA ILE A 428 11.88 -13.59 29.43
C ILE A 428 12.41 -15.02 29.30
#